data_AF-A0A659SGN6-F1
#
_entry.id   AF-A0A659SGN6-F1
#
_cell.length_a   1.000
_cell.length_b   1.000
_cell.length_c   1.000
_cell.angle_alpha   90.00
_cell.angle_beta   90.00
_cell.angle_gamma   90.00
#
_symmetry.space_group_name_H-M   'P 1'
#
loop_
_entity.id
_entity.type
_entity.pdbx_description
1 polymer ?
#
loop_
_entity_poly.entity_id
_entity_poly.type
_entity_poly.pdbx_seq_one_letter_code
_entity_poly.pdbx_strand_id
1 'polypeptide(L)' 'MKTVTVKNLIIGEGMPKIIVSLMGRDINSVKAEALAYREATFDILEWRVDHFMDIASTQS' A
#
# COMPACT_ATOMS: atom_id res chain seq x y z
N MET A 1 13.94 3.79 21.67
CA MET A 1 13.31 3.76 20.33
C MET A 1 11.81 3.92 20.54
N LYS A 2 11.10 4.75 19.77
CA LYS A 2 9.63 4.86 19.85
C LYS A 2 9.02 4.00 18.75
N THR A 3 8.17 3.03 19.11
CA THR A 3 7.49 2.15 18.15
C THR A 3 6.21 2.79 17.60
N VAL A 4 5.72 2.26 16.49
CA VAL A 4 4.44 2.65 15.86
C VAL A 4 3.59 1.40 15.67
N THR A 5 2.37 1.41 16.17
CA THR A 5 1.42 0.28 16.03
C THR A 5 0.30 0.65 15.07
N VAL A 6 0.09 -0.16 14.03
CA VAL A 6 -0.99 0.00 13.04
C VAL A 6 -1.65 -1.35 12.82
N LYS A 7 -2.98 -1.47 13.04
CA LYS A 7 -3.73 -2.72 12.86
C LYS A 7 -3.05 -3.96 13.48
N ASN A 8 -2.62 -3.84 14.74
CA ASN A 8 -1.88 -4.88 15.50
C ASN A 8 -0.48 -5.26 14.96
N LEU A 9 0.01 -4.57 13.92
CA LEU A 9 1.40 -4.67 13.47
C LEU A 9 2.26 -3.62 14.20
N ILE A 10 3.36 -4.05 14.82
CA ILE A 10 4.30 -3.16 15.52
C ILE A 10 5.53 -2.90 14.63
N ILE A 11 5.75 -1.64 14.28
CA ILE A 11 6.90 -1.16 13.51
C ILE A 11 7.95 -0.60 14.48
N GLY A 12 9.21 -0.94 14.26
CA GLY A 12 10.33 -0.55 15.12
C GLY A 12 10.72 -1.59 16.19
N GLU A 13 10.12 -2.78 16.13
CA GLU A 13 10.45 -3.94 16.98
C GLU A 13 10.39 -5.26 16.18
N GLY A 14 11.13 -6.27 16.65
CA GLY A 14 11.16 -7.61 16.06
C GLY A 14 11.78 -7.66 14.65
N MET A 15 11.27 -8.56 13.80
CA MET A 15 11.72 -8.64 12.41
C MET A 15 11.35 -7.36 11.63
N PRO A 16 12.20 -6.91 10.68
CA PRO A 16 11.83 -5.86 9.72
C PRO A 16 10.52 -6.20 9.01
N LYS A 17 9.68 -5.19 8.78
CA LYS A 17 8.37 -5.35 8.15
C LYS A 17 8.47 -5.18 6.64
N ILE A 18 7.78 -6.03 5.89
CA ILE A 18 7.75 -6.06 4.43
C ILE A 18 6.64 -5.17 3.91
N ILE A 19 7.02 -4.25 3.02
CA ILE A 19 6.09 -3.35 2.32
C ILE A 19 6.06 -3.77 0.84
N VAL A 20 4.87 -3.86 0.27
CA VAL A 20 4.67 -4.04 -1.18
C VAL A 20 3.84 -2.89 -1.75
N SER A 21 4.11 -2.50 -2.99
CA SER A 21 3.52 -1.32 -3.63
C SER A 21 2.50 -1.71 -4.71
N LEU A 22 1.25 -1.31 -4.55
CA LEU A 22 0.19 -1.40 -5.55
C LEU A 22 0.28 -0.22 -6.53
N MET A 23 0.26 -0.48 -7.84
CA MET A 23 0.62 0.46 -8.91
C MET A 23 -0.39 0.49 -10.08
N GLY A 24 -1.69 0.36 -9.79
CA GLY A 24 -2.74 0.45 -10.81
C GLY A 24 -2.88 1.84 -11.45
N ARG A 25 -3.04 1.88 -12.79
CA ARG A 25 -3.18 3.12 -13.58
C ARG A 25 -4.60 3.70 -13.57
N ASP A 26 -5.59 2.86 -13.33
CA ASP A 26 -7.00 3.18 -13.31
C ASP A 26 -7.71 2.36 -12.23
N ILE A 27 -8.99 2.64 -11.97
CA ILE A 27 -9.70 2.00 -10.87
C ILE A 27 -9.88 0.48 -11.07
N ASN A 28 -9.91 0.01 -12.32
CA ASN A 28 -10.10 -1.40 -12.63
C ASN A 28 -8.81 -2.19 -12.38
N SER A 29 -7.67 -1.65 -12.79
CA SER A 29 -6.35 -2.20 -12.51
C SER A 29 -6.02 -2.17 -11.01
N VAL A 30 -6.36 -1.09 -10.30
CA VAL A 30 -6.22 -1.03 -8.83
C VAL A 30 -7.02 -2.15 -8.15
N LYS A 31 -8.27 -2.38 -8.57
CA LYS A 31 -9.09 -3.48 -8.03
C LYS A 31 -8.50 -4.86 -8.35
N ALA A 32 -8.01 -5.06 -9.57
CA ALA A 32 -7.42 -6.32 -9.99
C ALA A 32 -6.13 -6.62 -9.20
N GLU A 33 -5.24 -5.64 -9.04
CA GLU A 33 -4.03 -5.79 -8.23
C GLU A 33 -4.36 -6.03 -6.76
N ALA A 34 -5.32 -5.29 -6.19
CA ALA A 34 -5.74 -5.50 -4.80
C ALA A 34 -6.26 -6.92 -4.56
N LEU A 35 -6.95 -7.52 -5.54
CA LEU A 35 -7.40 -8.92 -5.45
C LEU A 35 -6.22 -9.90 -5.56
N ALA A 36 -5.30 -9.69 -6.49
CA ALA A 36 -4.12 -10.53 -6.65
C ALA A 36 -3.21 -10.49 -5.41
N TYR A 37 -3.06 -9.32 -4.77
CA TYR A 37 -2.17 -9.13 -3.62
C TYR A 37 -2.67 -9.85 -2.37
N ARG A 38 -3.94 -10.28 -2.32
CA ARG A 38 -4.45 -11.12 -1.24
C ARG A 38 -3.76 -12.48 -1.16
N GLU A 39 -3.15 -12.94 -2.26
CA GLU A 39 -2.44 -14.22 -2.31
C GLU A 39 -0.97 -14.08 -1.87
N ALA A 40 -0.45 -12.85 -1.81
CA ALA A 40 0.89 -12.57 -1.30
C ALA A 40 0.87 -12.33 0.22
N THR A 41 1.94 -12.72 0.90
CA THR A 41 2.13 -12.45 2.34
C THR A 41 3.09 -11.28 2.53
N PHE A 42 2.62 -10.20 3.14
CA PHE A 42 3.38 -8.99 3.46
C PHE A 42 2.75 -8.28 4.67
N ASP A 43 3.46 -7.30 5.24
CA ASP A 43 3.00 -6.60 6.45
C ASP A 43 2.22 -5.32 6.13
N ILE A 44 2.66 -4.57 5.12
CA ILE A 44 2.12 -3.25 4.76
C ILE A 44 1.88 -3.19 3.25
N LEU A 45 0.69 -2.72 2.86
CA LEU A 45 0.39 -2.37 1.48
C LEU A 45 0.57 -0.86 1.29
N GLU A 46 1.49 -0.47 0.42
CA GLU A 46 1.62 0.90 -0.06
C GLU A 46 0.81 1.05 -1.36
N TRP A 47 -0.02 2.07 -1.48
CA TRP A 47 -0.59 2.45 -2.77
C TRP A 47 0.25 3.58 -3.38
N ARG A 48 0.91 3.31 -4.51
CA ARG A 48 1.70 4.28 -5.26
C ARG A 48 0.78 5.13 -6.14
N VAL A 49 0.16 6.13 -5.51
CA VAL A 49 -0.83 7.02 -6.13
C VAL A 49 -0.29 7.74 -7.37
N ASP A 50 1.02 7.98 -7.45
CA ASP A 50 1.67 8.58 -8.62
C ASP A 50 1.56 7.73 -9.90
N HIS A 51 1.24 6.44 -9.79
CA HIS A 51 0.94 5.57 -10.94
C HIS A 51 -0.51 5.68 -11.43
N PHE A 52 -1.42 6.24 -10.61
CA PHE A 52 -2.82 6.41 -10.96
C PHE A 52 -2.96 7.60 -11.92
N MET A 53 -3.63 7.40 -13.06
CA MET A 53 -3.71 8.44 -14.11
C MET A 53 -4.79 9.48 -13.83
N ASP A 54 -5.85 9.10 -13.11
CA ASP A 54 -6.93 9.99 -12.71
C ASP A 54 -6.60 10.71 -11.39
N ILE A 55 -5.38 11.23 -11.30
CA ILE A 55 -4.90 12.07 -10.19
C ILE A 55 -5.30 13.54 -10.37
N ALA A 56 -6.32 13.83 -11.18
CA ALA A 56 -6.67 15.17 -11.61
C ALA A 56 -6.65 16.13 -10.42
N SER A 57 -5.70 17.06 -10.49
CA SER A 57 -5.36 18.02 -9.45
C SER A 57 -6.59 18.79 -9.00
N THR A 58 -6.89 18.77 -7.70
CA THR A 58 -7.63 19.88 -7.07
C THR A 58 -6.78 21.15 -7.22
N GLN A 59 -6.94 21.86 -8.35
CA GLN A 59 -6.65 23.28 -8.40
C GLN A 59 -7.88 24.01 -7.86
N SER A 60 -7.77 24.51 -6.64
CA SER A 60 -8.60 25.57 -6.06
C SER A 60 -7.76 26.29 -5.03
#